data_AF-A0A7S0QIC0-F1
#
_entry.id   AF-A0A7S0QIC0-F1
#
_cell.length_a   1.000
_cell.length_b   1.000
_cell.length_c   1.000
_cell.angle_alpha   90.00
_cell.angle_beta   90.00
_cell.angle_gamma   90.00
#
_symmetry.space_group_name_H-M   'P 1'
#
loop_
_entity.id
_entity.type
_entity.pdbx_description
1 polymer ?
#
loop_
_entity_poly.entity_id
_entity_poly.type
_entity_poly.pdbx_seq_one_letter_code
_entity_poly.pdbx_strand_id
1 'polypeptide(L)'
;AHAHSNPKRGEPWLFGELHTSRIRSALRARYAILPYLYTLFRDAHTKGQPILRPLWMEFPDDEATFGIDSAFMLGPALLVAPVTAAGAATASVYLPSAAPGGGGAPDA
;
A
#
# COMPACT_ATOMS: atom_id res chain seq x y z
N ALA A 1 -4.71 -12.49 10.34
CA ALA A 1 -5.63 -11.78 11.26
C ALA A 1 -5.46 -12.40 12.63
N HIS A 2 -5.47 -11.57 13.67
CA HIS A 2 -5.33 -12.00 15.06
C HIS A 2 -6.38 -11.26 15.89
N ALA A 3 -6.80 -11.85 17.01
CA ALA A 3 -7.79 -11.26 17.91
C ALA A 3 -7.42 -11.54 19.36
N HIS A 4 -7.81 -10.63 20.26
CA HIS A 4 -7.63 -10.73 21.72
C HIS A 4 -8.35 -11.98 22.31
N SER A 5 -8.23 -12.26 23.61
CA SER A 5 -8.81 -13.47 24.24
C SER A 5 -10.34 -13.47 24.33
N ASN A 6 -11.00 -12.31 24.33
CA ASN A 6 -12.46 -12.21 24.33
C ASN A 6 -13.03 -11.36 23.18
N PRO A 7 -12.83 -11.72 21.90
CA PRO A 7 -13.38 -11.00 20.76
C PRO A 7 -14.65 -11.70 20.26
N LYS A 8 -15.48 -10.97 19.51
CA LYS A 8 -16.40 -11.66 18.59
C LYS A 8 -15.57 -12.42 17.55
N ARG A 9 -16.11 -13.55 17.08
CA ARG A 9 -15.52 -14.31 15.98
C ARG A 9 -15.26 -13.40 14.77
N GLY A 10 -14.04 -13.47 14.24
CA GLY A 10 -13.50 -12.52 13.25
C GLY A 10 -13.09 -13.18 11.94
N GLU A 11 -13.49 -14.42 11.71
CA GLU A 11 -13.20 -15.16 10.51
C GLU A 11 -13.88 -14.47 9.29
N PRO A 12 -13.17 -14.30 8.15
CA PRO A 12 -13.65 -13.49 7.02
C PRO A 12 -15.02 -13.84 6.46
N TRP A 13 -15.45 -15.10 6.57
CA TRP A 13 -16.74 -15.59 6.06
C TRP A 13 -17.93 -15.29 6.96
N LEU A 14 -17.72 -14.73 8.16
CA LEU A 14 -18.79 -14.42 9.12
C LEU A 14 -19.42 -13.03 8.90
N PHE A 15 -18.82 -12.18 8.07
CA PHE A 15 -19.27 -10.80 7.86
C PHE A 15 -20.34 -10.64 6.77
N GLY A 16 -20.90 -11.73 6.25
CA GLY A 16 -21.86 -11.70 5.13
C GLY A 16 -21.20 -11.49 3.75
N GLU A 17 -21.95 -11.69 2.67
CA GLU A 17 -21.34 -11.82 1.32
C GLU A 17 -20.71 -10.53 0.79
N LEU A 18 -21.29 -9.36 1.10
CA LEU A 18 -20.73 -8.07 0.66
C LEU A 18 -19.29 -7.87 1.19
N HIS A 19 -19.07 -8.16 2.46
CA HIS A 19 -17.75 -8.01 3.08
C HIS A 19 -16.82 -9.18 2.73
N THR A 20 -17.35 -10.41 2.74
CA THR A 20 -16.59 -11.62 2.40
C THR A 20 -16.02 -11.54 0.99
N SER A 21 -16.81 -11.08 0.01
CA SER A 21 -16.35 -10.92 -1.38
C SER A 21 -15.23 -9.89 -1.51
N ARG A 22 -15.33 -8.74 -0.84
CA ARG A 22 -14.26 -7.72 -0.79
C ARG A 22 -12.97 -8.26 -0.17
N ILE A 23 -13.07 -8.97 0.96
CA ILE A 23 -11.92 -9.60 1.61
C ILE A 23 -11.29 -10.66 0.69
N ARG A 24 -12.12 -11.46 0.01
CA ARG A 24 -11.68 -12.48 -0.97
C ARG A 24 -10.91 -11.84 -2.13
N SER A 25 -11.38 -10.72 -2.66
CA SER A 25 -10.70 -9.98 -3.73
C SER A 25 -9.34 -9.43 -3.27
N ALA A 26 -9.27 -8.85 -2.07
CA ALA A 26 -8.00 -8.38 -1.50
C ALA A 26 -6.99 -9.53 -1.28
N LEU A 27 -7.46 -10.69 -0.80
CA LEU A 27 -6.63 -11.88 -0.67
C LEU A 27 -6.10 -12.32 -2.04
N ARG A 28 -6.96 -12.43 -3.06
CA ARG A 28 -6.54 -12.80 -4.42
C ARG A 28 -5.49 -11.85 -4.98
N ALA A 29 -5.65 -10.54 -4.80
CA ALA A 29 -4.67 -9.55 -5.22
C ALA A 29 -3.30 -9.77 -4.53
N ARG A 30 -3.30 -10.03 -3.22
CA ARG A 30 -2.07 -10.37 -2.49
C ARG A 30 -1.41 -11.64 -3.02
N TYR A 31 -2.19 -12.68 -3.27
CA TYR A 31 -1.67 -13.95 -3.80
C TYR A 31 -1.09 -13.80 -5.22
N ALA A 32 -1.69 -12.94 -6.06
CA ALA A 32 -1.19 -12.65 -7.40
C ALA A 32 0.21 -12.00 -7.39
N ILE A 33 0.52 -11.18 -6.38
CA ILE A 33 1.81 -10.49 -6.26
C ILE A 33 2.83 -11.24 -5.37
N LEU A 34 2.55 -12.47 -4.94
CA LEU A 34 3.49 -13.23 -4.09
C LEU A 34 4.91 -13.38 -4.68
N PRO A 35 5.10 -13.65 -5.99
CA PRO A 35 6.44 -13.72 -6.56
C PRO A 35 7.22 -12.41 -6.41
N TYR A 36 6.53 -11.27 -6.57
CA TYR A 36 7.11 -9.94 -6.37
C TYR A 36 7.47 -9.71 -4.90
N LEU A 37 6.55 -10.00 -3.97
CA LEU A 37 6.80 -9.88 -2.54
C LEU A 37 8.01 -10.72 -2.10
N TYR A 38 8.10 -11.96 -2.57
CA TYR A 38 9.21 -12.84 -2.24
C TYR A 38 10.56 -12.29 -2.73
N THR A 39 10.57 -11.67 -3.92
CA THR A 39 11.75 -10.99 -4.45
C THR A 39 12.15 -9.80 -3.58
N LEU A 40 11.18 -9.00 -3.11
CA LEU A 40 11.45 -7.91 -2.18
C LEU A 40 12.02 -8.40 -0.84
N PHE A 41 11.51 -9.52 -0.31
CA PHE A 41 12.08 -10.14 0.90
C PHE A 41 13.52 -10.63 0.69
N ARG A 42 13.85 -11.16 -0.49
CA ARG A 42 15.23 -11.52 -0.85
C ARG A 42 16.14 -10.28 -0.89
N ASP A 43 15.68 -9.20 -1.50
CA ASP A 43 16.46 -7.94 -1.55
C ASP A 43 16.63 -7.34 -0.16
N ALA A 44 15.61 -7.41 0.69
CA ALA A 44 15.70 -7.00 2.09
C ALA A 44 16.75 -7.80 2.86
N HIS A 45 16.77 -9.12 2.67
CA HIS A 45 17.75 -9.98 3.33
C HIS A 45 19.19 -9.76 2.84
N THR A 46 19.38 -9.55 1.53
CA THR A 46 20.72 -9.49 0.91
C THR A 46 21.33 -8.09 0.88
N LYS A 47 20.50 -7.05 0.74
CA LYS A 47 20.94 -5.65 0.57
C LYS A 47 20.47 -4.73 1.70
N GLY A 48 19.67 -5.22 2.64
CA GLY A 48 19.08 -4.40 3.71
C GLY A 48 17.99 -3.44 3.24
N GLN A 49 17.45 -3.64 2.03
CA GLN A 49 16.46 -2.74 1.44
C GLN A 49 15.08 -2.95 2.06
N PRO A 50 14.38 -1.90 2.53
CA PRO A 50 13.05 -2.04 3.08
C PRO A 50 12.04 -2.47 2.01
N ILE A 51 11.08 -3.31 2.41
CA ILE A 51 10.02 -3.82 1.51
C ILE A 51 8.93 -2.77 1.34
N LEU A 52 8.53 -2.17 2.45
CA LEU A 52 7.62 -1.02 2.52
C LEU A 52 8.50 0.22 2.67
N ARG A 53 8.42 1.13 1.70
CA ARG A 53 9.28 2.30 1.60
C ARG A 53 8.42 3.55 1.68
N PRO A 54 8.73 4.53 2.55
CA PRO A 54 8.05 5.81 2.50
C PRO A 54 8.37 6.54 1.19
N LEU A 55 7.50 7.43 0.72
CA LEU A 55 7.66 8.06 -0.60
C LEU A 55 8.99 8.81 -0.75
N TRP A 56 9.40 9.54 0.29
CA TRP A 56 10.66 10.29 0.29
C TRP A 56 11.91 9.44 0.09
N MET A 57 11.83 8.12 0.35
CA MET A 57 12.96 7.22 0.13
C MET A 57 13.16 6.92 -1.37
N GLU A 58 12.08 6.88 -2.15
CA GLU A 58 12.13 6.68 -3.60
C GLU A 58 12.23 8.02 -4.36
N PHE A 59 11.70 9.09 -3.77
CA PHE A 59 11.66 10.44 -4.35
C PHE A 59 12.31 11.47 -3.42
N PRO A 60 13.63 11.39 -3.19
CA PRO A 60 14.32 12.26 -2.23
C PRO A 60 14.35 13.74 -2.65
N ASP A 61 14.25 14.02 -3.95
CA ASP A 61 14.26 15.39 -4.50
C ASP A 61 12.90 16.10 -4.37
N ASP A 62 11.85 15.36 -4.00
CA ASP A 62 10.50 15.88 -3.86
C ASP A 62 10.16 16.13 -2.39
N GLU A 63 10.38 17.36 -1.93
CA GLU A 63 10.13 17.77 -0.54
C GLU A 63 8.68 17.54 -0.09
N ALA A 64 7.71 17.52 -1.03
CA ALA A 64 6.32 17.26 -0.70
C ALA A 64 6.12 15.85 -0.12
N THR A 65 7.01 14.90 -0.44
CA THR A 65 6.92 13.51 0.01
C THR A 65 7.34 13.30 1.47
N PHE A 66 8.03 14.27 2.08
CA PHE A 66 8.64 14.09 3.41
C PHE A 66 7.58 14.05 4.52
N GLY A 67 6.46 14.75 4.32
CA GLY A 67 5.34 14.79 5.25
C GLY A 67 4.25 13.75 5.00
N ILE A 68 4.40 12.88 3.99
CA ILE A 68 3.34 11.94 3.59
C ILE A 68 3.49 10.62 4.35
N ASP A 69 2.51 10.31 5.19
CA ASP A 69 2.38 9.07 5.94
C ASP A 69 1.17 8.22 5.51
N SER A 70 0.29 8.77 4.68
CA SER A 70 -0.94 8.13 4.22
C SER A 70 -0.75 7.14 3.07
N ALA A 71 0.42 7.15 2.43
CA ALA A 71 0.78 6.28 1.33
C ALA A 71 2.23 5.77 1.47
N PHE A 72 2.53 4.66 0.80
CA PHE A 72 3.86 4.09 0.76
C PHE A 72 4.11 3.36 -0.56
N MET A 73 5.38 3.15 -0.88
CA MET A 73 5.82 2.32 -1.99
C MET A 73 6.07 0.88 -1.49
N LEU A 74 5.52 -0.10 -2.19
CA LEU A 74 5.84 -1.51 -2.02
C LEU A 74 6.94 -1.88 -3.02
N GLY A 75 8.17 -1.89 -2.55
CA GLY A 75 9.36 -1.89 -3.40
C GLY A 75 9.37 -0.68 -4.35
N PRO A 76 10.06 -0.78 -5.50
CA PRO A 76 10.20 0.36 -6.42
C PRO A 76 9.01 0.57 -7.37
N ALA A 77 8.04 -0.36 -7.44
CA ALA A 77 7.08 -0.42 -8.55
C ALA A 77 5.62 -0.12 -8.20
N LEU A 78 5.21 -0.22 -6.93
CA LEU A 78 3.80 -0.15 -6.55
C LEU A 78 3.57 0.91 -5.48
N LEU A 79 2.83 1.97 -5.81
CA LEU A 79 2.33 2.94 -4.84
C LEU A 79 1.02 2.44 -4.23
N VAL A 80 0.93 2.42 -2.90
CA VAL A 80 -0.23 1.95 -2.14
C VAL A 80 -0.72 3.06 -1.21
N ALA A 81 -1.98 3.46 -1.39
CA ALA A 81 -2.67 4.45 -0.54
C ALA A 81 -4.00 3.84 -0.03
N PRO A 82 -4.01 3.23 1.17
CA PRO A 82 -5.20 2.58 1.71
C PRO A 82 -6.23 3.59 2.22
N VAL A 83 -7.52 3.26 2.07
CA VAL A 83 -8.61 4.02 2.69
C VAL A 83 -8.72 3.61 4.16
N THR A 84 -8.43 4.54 5.08
CA THR A 84 -8.38 4.28 6.53
C THR A 84 -9.50 4.96 7.32
N ALA A 85 -10.24 5.90 6.71
CA ALA A 85 -11.35 6.61 7.34
C ALA A 85 -12.69 5.90 7.13
N ALA A 86 -13.50 5.81 8.20
CA ALA A 86 -14.83 5.21 8.14
C ALA A 86 -15.78 6.06 7.26
N GLY A 87 -16.53 5.39 6.37
CA GLY A 87 -17.49 6.05 5.48
C GLY A 87 -16.86 6.78 4.29
N ALA A 88 -15.53 6.78 4.14
CA ALA A 88 -14.87 7.37 2.99
C ALA A 88 -15.15 6.57 1.71
N ALA A 89 -15.63 7.27 0.67
CA ALA A 89 -15.81 6.72 -0.68
C ALA A 89 -14.72 7.16 -1.65
N THR A 90 -13.97 8.21 -1.30
CA THR A 90 -12.87 8.78 -2.08
C THR A 90 -11.64 8.95 -1.19
N ALA A 91 -10.46 8.90 -1.80
CA ALA A 91 -9.20 9.21 -1.14
C ALA A 91 -8.36 10.06 -2.08
N SER A 92 -7.76 11.13 -1.55
CA SER A 92 -6.77 11.92 -2.28
C SER A 92 -5.41 11.24 -2.15
N VAL A 93 -4.72 11.06 -3.26
CA VAL A 93 -3.42 10.39 -3.31
C VAL A 93 -2.44 11.33 -4.00
N TYR A 94 -1.34 11.63 -3.33
CA TYR A 94 -0.24 12.35 -3.94
C TYR A 94 0.52 11.42 -4.88
N LEU A 95 0.66 11.82 -6.14
CA LEU A 95 1.46 11.12 -7.13
C LEU A 95 2.74 11.94 -7.36
N PRO A 96 3.89 11.46 -6.86
CA PRO A 96 5.15 12.16 -7.06
C PRO A 96 5.46 12.22 -8.55
N SER A 97 5.91 13.39 -9.00
CA SER A 97 6.34 13.56 -10.38
C SER A 97 7.61 12.73 -10.59
N ALA A 98 7.68 11.97 -11.68
CA ALA A 98 8.94 11.39 -12.09
C ALA A 98 9.93 12.55 -12.28
N ALA A 99 11.12 12.45 -11.68
CA ALA A 99 12.24 13.37 -11.88
C ALA A 99 12.35 13.82 -13.37
N PRO A 100 12.77 15.07 -13.64
CA PRO A 100 12.36 15.84 -14.80
C PRO A 100 12.78 15.18 -16.12
N GLY A 101 11.83 14.50 -16.74
CA GLY A 101 11.91 13.95 -18.10
C GLY A 101 10.56 13.76 -18.78
N GLY A 102 9.44 13.89 -18.05
CA GLY A 102 8.09 13.85 -18.60
C GLY A 102 7.27 14.99 -18.03
N GLY A 103 7.12 16.07 -18.79
CA GLY A 103 6.29 17.21 -18.42
C GLY A 103 4.83 16.79 -18.19
N GLY A 104 4.30 17.18 -17.04
CA GLY A 104 2.90 17.00 -16.68
C GLY A 104 2.68 17.53 -15.27
N ALA A 105 2.56 18.85 -15.14
CA ALA A 105 2.07 19.48 -13.92
C ALA A 105 0.65 18.96 -13.62
N PRO A 106 0.31 18.60 -12.36
CA PRO A 106 -1.08 18.46 -11.97
C PRO A 106 -1.66 19.84 -11.64
N ASP A 107 -2.76 20.16 -12.32
CA ASP A 107 -3.60 21.33 -12.11
C ASP A 107 -4.14 21.39 -10.67
N ALA A 108 -4.44 22.62 -10.26
CA ALA A 108 -4.92 23.08 -8.97
C ALA A 108 -6.20 22.39 -8.42
#